data_AF-A0A9D9L2W5-F1
#
_entry.id   AF-A0A9D9L2W5-F1
#
_cell.length_a   1.000
_cell.length_b   1.000
_cell.length_c   1.000
_cell.angle_alpha   90.00
_cell.angle_beta   90.00
_cell.angle_gamma   90.00
#
_symmetry.space_group_name_H-M   'P 1'
#
loop_
_entity.id
_entity.type
_entity.pdbx_description
1 polymer ?
#
loop_
_entity_poly.entity_id
_entity_poly.type
_entity_poly.pdbx_seq_one_letter_code
_entity_poly.pdbx_strand_id
1 'polypeptide(L)'
;MTFDAIYNMAVEVANMRVQSGEFISPDETICVICSRTGRVYNGFSKVEMMNGAPMSVHAEIDAMRNMQTYGNEVAVDSLVLISTQTRSPMLPCNGCINYIMSMSPENASAAVIMPDRAIMLSEMGMYSQPQQFGGMQPMQGGMPMQGGMPMQGVSPLNAAPVPPSPMQSMQYGAPVQSVQFGAAPVQSVPVQSGPAPDAPIAGAKNDLLKDKLNSLMGDAEDDQSDDEAFLEEMDLGGKKKKGLFGLFG
;
A
#
# COMPACT_ATOMS: atom_id res chain seq x y z
N MET A 1 4.46 9.64 15.62
CA MET A 1 5.55 8.72 15.20
C MET A 1 6.56 9.53 14.37
N THR A 2 7.87 9.25 14.43
CA THR A 2 8.86 9.98 13.60
C THR A 2 8.84 9.48 12.16
N PHE A 3 9.28 10.31 11.19
CA PHE A 3 9.39 9.92 9.78
C PHE A 3 10.22 8.64 9.62
N ASP A 4 11.39 8.58 10.24
CA ASP A 4 12.31 7.45 10.09
C ASP A 4 11.66 6.13 10.51
N ALA A 5 10.86 6.14 11.58
CA ALA A 5 10.20 4.94 12.06
C ALA A 5 9.16 4.41 11.06
N ILE A 6 8.27 5.28 10.55
CA ILE A 6 7.24 4.86 9.59
C ILE A 6 7.83 4.51 8.22
N TYR A 7 8.86 5.22 7.79
CA TYR A 7 9.56 4.94 6.55
C TYR A 7 10.32 3.61 6.61
N ASN A 8 11.04 3.33 7.71
CA ASN A 8 11.74 2.05 7.89
C ASN A 8 10.77 0.87 7.88
N MET A 9 9.59 1.01 8.50
CA MET A 9 8.54 -0.02 8.41
C MET A 9 8.07 -0.24 6.96
N ALA A 10 7.88 0.83 6.18
CA ALA A 10 7.53 0.71 4.77
C ALA A 10 8.62 -0.02 3.97
N VAL A 11 9.89 0.31 4.19
CA VAL A 11 11.04 -0.35 3.56
C VAL A 11 11.12 -1.83 3.96
N GLU A 12 10.88 -2.17 5.23
CA GLU A 12 10.86 -3.55 5.72
C GLU A 12 9.76 -4.38 5.06
N VAL A 13 8.53 -3.86 5.01
CA VAL A 13 7.41 -4.49 4.30
C VAL A 13 7.75 -4.73 2.83
N ALA A 14 8.42 -3.75 2.21
CA ALA A 14 8.83 -3.83 0.83
C ALA A 14 9.97 -4.85 0.62
N ASN A 15 10.87 -5.04 1.58
CA ASN A 15 11.91 -6.07 1.57
C ASN A 15 11.31 -7.47 1.73
N MET A 16 10.38 -7.65 2.67
CA MET A 16 9.65 -8.92 2.84
C MET A 16 8.92 -9.33 1.56
N ARG A 17 8.34 -8.35 0.85
CA ARG A 17 7.67 -8.59 -0.44
C ARG A 17 8.63 -9.08 -1.52
N VAL A 18 9.83 -8.50 -1.60
CA VAL A 18 10.87 -8.96 -2.55
C VAL A 18 11.36 -10.36 -2.19
N GLN A 19 11.49 -10.66 -0.90
CA GLN A 19 11.94 -11.97 -0.42
C GLN A 19 10.90 -13.08 -0.61
N SER A 20 9.61 -12.75 -0.71
CA SER A 20 8.56 -13.75 -0.92
C SER A 20 8.60 -14.42 -2.30
N GLY A 21 9.37 -13.87 -3.24
CA GLY A 21 9.48 -14.38 -4.60
C GLY A 21 8.24 -14.15 -5.46
N GLU A 22 7.26 -13.38 -4.97
CA GLU A 22 6.13 -12.97 -5.78
C GLU A 22 6.57 -11.96 -6.85
N PHE A 23 5.91 -12.02 -8.01
CA PHE A 23 6.18 -11.08 -9.08
C PHE A 23 5.76 -9.67 -8.66
N ILE A 24 6.73 -8.75 -8.63
CA ILE A 24 6.51 -7.34 -8.29
C ILE A 24 6.44 -6.51 -9.57
N SER A 25 5.28 -5.91 -9.80
CA SER A 25 5.09 -5.02 -10.95
C SER A 25 5.91 -3.72 -10.77
N PRO A 26 6.44 -3.09 -11.83
CA PRO A 26 7.20 -1.84 -11.71
C PRO A 26 6.39 -0.66 -11.17
N ASP A 27 5.06 -0.70 -11.34
CA ASP A 27 4.10 0.24 -10.77
C ASP A 27 3.58 -0.18 -9.38
N GLU A 28 4.09 -1.28 -8.82
CA GLU A 28 3.69 -1.72 -7.49
C GLU A 28 4.18 -0.74 -6.42
N THR A 29 3.26 -0.38 -5.54
CA THR A 29 3.47 0.55 -4.44
C THR A 29 3.04 -0.09 -3.12
N ILE A 30 3.65 0.39 -2.05
CA ILE A 30 3.35 0.00 -0.68
C ILE A 30 3.00 1.24 0.11
N CYS A 31 1.87 1.18 0.82
CA CYS A 31 1.43 2.21 1.72
C CYS A 31 1.47 1.69 3.15
N VAL A 32 2.01 2.48 4.06
CA VAL A 32 1.97 2.24 5.51
C VAL A 32 1.22 3.39 6.16
N ILE A 33 0.20 3.06 6.93
CA ILE A 33 -0.68 3.98 7.64
C ILE A 33 -0.49 3.76 9.14
N CYS A 34 -0.22 4.83 9.87
CA CYS A 34 -0.32 4.88 11.33
C CYS A 34 -1.67 5.49 11.69
N SER A 35 -2.49 4.77 12.45
CA SER A 35 -3.77 5.26 12.93
C SER A 35 -3.59 6.19 14.13
N ARG A 36 -4.67 6.88 14.52
CA ARG A 36 -4.69 7.74 15.72
C ARG A 36 -4.44 7.00 17.03
N THR A 37 -4.70 5.69 17.07
CA THR A 37 -4.40 4.85 18.25
C THR A 37 -2.94 4.41 18.30
N GLY A 38 -2.16 4.72 17.26
CA GLY A 38 -0.74 4.33 17.14
C GLY A 38 -0.53 2.93 16.54
N ARG A 39 -1.58 2.31 15.99
CA ARG A 39 -1.46 1.03 15.27
C ARG A 39 -1.02 1.27 13.83
N VAL A 40 -0.34 0.28 13.27
CA VAL A 40 0.25 0.37 11.92
C VAL A 40 -0.43 -0.64 11.02
N TYR A 41 -0.81 -0.18 9.83
CA TYR A 41 -1.47 -0.96 8.79
C TYR A 41 -0.74 -0.76 7.48
N ASN A 42 -0.52 -1.84 6.74
CA ASN A 42 0.11 -1.81 5.43
C ASN A 42 -0.88 -2.23 4.35
N GLY A 43 -0.65 -1.76 3.12
CA GLY A 43 -1.41 -2.13 1.94
C GLY A 43 -0.52 -2.15 0.71
N PHE A 44 -0.94 -2.92 -0.30
CA PHE A 44 -0.20 -3.12 -1.54
C PHE A 44 -1.09 -2.77 -2.71
N SER A 45 -0.52 -2.15 -3.74
CA SER A 45 -1.25 -2.00 -5.00
C SER A 45 -1.38 -3.34 -5.69
N LYS A 46 -2.58 -3.70 -6.14
CA LYS A 46 -2.86 -4.96 -6.82
C LYS A 46 -4.00 -4.81 -7.81
N VAL A 47 -4.06 -5.71 -8.78
CA VAL A 47 -5.21 -5.81 -9.69
C VAL A 47 -6.16 -6.87 -9.13
N GLU A 48 -7.38 -6.48 -8.82
CA GLU A 48 -8.42 -7.34 -8.28
C GLU A 48 -9.57 -7.48 -9.29
N MET A 49 -10.16 -8.67 -9.43
CA MET A 49 -11.30 -8.88 -10.32
C MET A 49 -12.60 -8.53 -9.58
N MET A 50 -13.22 -7.39 -9.94
CA MET A 50 -14.49 -6.96 -9.37
C MET A 50 -15.58 -6.96 -10.46
N ASN A 51 -16.66 -7.70 -10.24
CA ASN A 51 -17.73 -7.89 -11.24
C ASN A 51 -17.25 -8.40 -12.62
N GLY A 52 -16.22 -9.26 -12.62
CA GLY A 52 -15.65 -9.84 -13.84
C GLY A 52 -14.73 -8.90 -14.63
N ALA A 53 -14.48 -7.68 -14.13
CA ALA A 53 -13.54 -6.74 -14.72
C ALA A 53 -12.31 -6.56 -13.80
N PRO A 54 -11.08 -6.48 -14.36
CA PRO A 54 -9.90 -6.16 -13.58
C PRO A 54 -9.96 -4.70 -13.13
N MET A 55 -9.85 -4.46 -11.82
CA MET A 55 -9.74 -3.13 -11.24
C MET A 55 -8.42 -3.00 -10.50
N SER A 56 -7.70 -1.90 -10.76
CA SER A 56 -6.51 -1.56 -9.98
C SER A 56 -6.94 -1.00 -8.63
N VAL A 57 -6.46 -1.63 -7.55
CA VAL A 57 -6.58 -1.16 -6.19
C VAL A 57 -5.25 -0.54 -5.80
N HIS A 58 -5.27 0.72 -5.40
CA HIS A 58 -4.08 1.43 -4.96
C HIS A 58 -3.70 1.00 -3.53
N ALA A 59 -2.41 1.09 -3.19
CA ALA A 59 -1.88 0.65 -1.91
C ALA A 59 -2.50 1.37 -0.71
N GLU A 60 -2.83 2.66 -0.87
CA GLU A 60 -3.48 3.48 0.14
C GLU A 60 -4.90 3.00 0.45
N ILE A 61 -5.65 2.59 -0.58
CA ILE A 61 -7.00 2.06 -0.43
C ILE A 61 -6.95 0.71 0.29
N ASP A 62 -6.02 -0.16 -0.09
CA ASP A 62 -5.83 -1.47 0.54
C ASP A 62 -5.42 -1.31 2.02
N ALA A 63 -4.51 -0.38 2.34
CA ALA A 63 -4.11 -0.09 3.71
C ALA A 63 -5.28 0.43 4.57
N MET A 64 -6.13 1.31 4.02
CA MET A 64 -7.33 1.78 4.69
C MET A 64 -8.35 0.65 4.92
N ARG A 65 -8.53 -0.26 3.96
CA ARG A 65 -9.39 -1.45 4.12
C ARG A 65 -8.86 -2.36 5.23
N ASN A 66 -7.55 -2.56 5.31
CA ASN A 66 -6.92 -3.35 6.37
C ASN A 66 -7.13 -2.68 7.74
N MET A 67 -6.98 -1.36 7.82
CA MET A 67 -7.26 -0.59 9.03
C MET A 67 -8.73 -0.74 9.50
N GLN A 68 -9.69 -0.70 8.58
CA GLN A 68 -11.10 -0.92 8.89
C GLN A 68 -11.38 -2.35 9.33
N THR A 69 -10.86 -3.33 8.58
CA THR A 69 -11.17 -4.74 8.76
C THR A 69 -10.54 -5.31 10.03
N TYR A 70 -9.26 -5.02 10.27
CA TYR A 70 -8.50 -5.59 11.38
C TYR A 70 -8.42 -4.66 12.59
N GLY A 71 -8.47 -3.35 12.36
CA GLY A 71 -8.39 -2.34 13.41
C GLY A 71 -9.74 -1.89 13.95
N ASN A 72 -10.81 -2.02 13.16
CA ASN A 72 -12.06 -1.27 13.35
C ASN A 72 -11.77 0.24 13.50
N GLU A 73 -10.78 0.72 12.76
CA GLU A 73 -10.27 2.09 12.81
C GLU A 73 -10.38 2.74 11.44
N VAL A 74 -10.48 4.06 11.48
CA VAL A 74 -10.92 4.88 10.35
C VAL A 74 -10.19 6.23 10.32
N ALA A 75 -9.63 6.63 11.47
CA ALA A 75 -8.87 7.85 11.67
C ALA A 75 -7.36 7.61 11.48
N VAL A 76 -6.78 8.30 10.51
CA VAL A 76 -5.36 8.27 10.16
C VAL A 76 -4.63 9.39 10.90
N ASP A 77 -3.46 9.08 11.44
CA ASP A 77 -2.53 10.07 11.98
C ASP A 77 -1.49 10.47 10.92
N SER A 78 -0.81 9.46 10.35
CA SER A 78 0.21 9.67 9.34
C SER A 78 0.27 8.51 8.34
N LEU A 79 0.70 8.77 7.11
CA LEU A 79 0.93 7.74 6.12
C LEU A 79 2.20 7.97 5.32
N VAL A 80 2.80 6.88 4.83
CA VAL A 80 3.93 6.88 3.91
C VAL A 80 3.59 5.97 2.74
N LEU A 81 3.83 6.46 1.52
CA LEU A 81 3.69 5.71 0.28
C LEU A 81 5.06 5.62 -0.38
N ILE A 82 5.49 4.41 -0.73
CA ILE A 82 6.75 4.17 -1.45
C ILE A 82 6.52 3.31 -2.68
N SER A 83 7.36 3.50 -3.69
CA SER A 83 7.51 2.54 -4.79
C SER A 83 8.17 1.27 -4.27
N THR A 84 7.61 0.10 -4.59
CA THR A 84 8.18 -1.17 -4.16
C THR A 84 9.57 -1.36 -4.77
N GLN A 85 9.82 -1.11 -6.05
CA GLN A 85 11.15 -1.36 -6.62
C GLN A 85 12.22 -0.35 -6.17
N THR A 86 11.90 0.94 -6.21
CA THR A 86 12.92 1.99 -5.99
C THR A 86 13.04 2.41 -4.53
N ARG A 87 12.08 2.02 -3.68
CA ARG A 87 11.91 2.50 -2.30
C ARG A 87 11.76 4.02 -2.21
N SER A 88 11.54 4.70 -3.33
CA SER A 88 11.37 6.15 -3.33
C SER A 88 10.01 6.53 -2.77
N PRO A 89 9.94 7.53 -1.88
CA PRO A 89 8.67 8.02 -1.36
C PRO A 89 7.91 8.77 -2.44
N MET A 90 6.59 8.56 -2.47
CA MET A 90 5.69 9.12 -3.46
C MET A 90 4.48 9.77 -2.79
N LEU A 91 3.83 10.69 -3.50
CA LEU A 91 2.58 11.29 -3.06
C LEU A 91 1.38 10.41 -3.46
N PRO A 92 0.38 10.25 -2.57
CA PRO A 92 -0.87 9.60 -2.93
C PRO A 92 -1.59 10.29 -4.09
N CYS A 93 -2.32 9.52 -4.89
CA CYS A 93 -3.14 10.12 -5.95
C CYS A 93 -4.38 10.82 -5.36
N ASN A 94 -4.97 11.74 -6.11
CA ASN A 94 -6.16 12.49 -5.66
C ASN A 94 -7.34 11.58 -5.30
N GLY A 95 -7.53 10.46 -6.02
CA GLY A 95 -8.56 9.48 -5.72
C GLY A 95 -8.38 8.86 -4.32
N CYS A 96 -7.14 8.53 -3.95
CA CYS A 96 -6.82 7.98 -2.64
C CYS A 96 -6.98 9.01 -1.52
N ILE A 97 -6.54 10.25 -1.75
CA ILE A 97 -6.71 11.35 -0.79
C ILE A 97 -8.19 11.58 -0.48
N ASN A 98 -9.02 11.72 -1.53
CA ASN A 98 -10.46 11.93 -1.37
C ASN A 98 -11.13 10.74 -0.67
N TYR A 99 -10.72 9.52 -1.00
CA TYR A 99 -11.22 8.33 -0.31
C TYR A 99 -10.87 8.36 1.19
N ILE A 100 -9.60 8.59 1.54
CA ILE A 100 -9.16 8.67 2.94
C ILE A 100 -9.92 9.77 3.68
N MET A 101 -10.04 10.97 3.11
CA MET A 101 -10.77 12.08 3.71
C MET A 101 -12.27 11.80 3.86
N SER A 102 -12.87 11.00 2.97
CA SER A 102 -14.28 10.61 3.07
C SER A 102 -14.57 9.62 4.19
N MET A 103 -13.56 8.87 4.67
CA MET A 103 -13.73 7.89 5.74
C MET A 103 -13.94 8.55 7.11
N SER A 104 -13.26 9.67 7.38
CA SER A 104 -13.41 10.43 8.62
C SER A 104 -13.02 11.89 8.41
N PRO A 105 -13.78 12.85 8.96
CA PRO A 105 -13.38 14.27 8.93
C PRO A 105 -12.05 14.53 9.67
N GLU A 106 -11.66 13.69 10.63
CA GLU A 106 -10.39 13.84 11.36
C GLU A 106 -9.16 13.64 10.44
N ASN A 107 -9.35 12.92 9.33
CA ASN A 107 -8.29 12.66 8.36
C ASN A 107 -7.83 13.94 7.64
N ALA A 108 -8.57 15.05 7.73
CA ALA A 108 -8.11 16.35 7.23
C ALA A 108 -6.80 16.82 7.89
N SER A 109 -6.53 16.33 9.10
CA SER A 109 -5.31 16.64 9.86
C SER A 109 -4.25 15.53 9.80
N ALA A 110 -4.51 14.45 9.03
CA ALA A 110 -3.51 13.43 8.79
C ALA A 110 -2.39 13.97 7.90
N ALA A 111 -1.17 13.46 8.09
CA ALA A 111 0.00 13.89 7.33
C ALA A 111 0.57 12.78 6.43
N VAL A 112 0.86 13.12 5.18
CA VAL A 112 1.73 12.34 4.30
C VAL A 112 3.16 12.68 4.66
N ILE A 113 3.92 11.70 5.13
CA ILE A 113 5.28 11.92 5.58
C ILE A 113 6.26 11.67 4.43
N MET A 114 7.03 12.70 4.10
CA MET A 114 8.10 12.68 3.10
C MET A 114 9.45 12.92 3.79
N PRO A 115 10.59 12.62 3.14
CA PRO A 115 11.91 12.81 3.74
C PRO A 115 12.23 14.26 4.11
N ASP A 116 11.69 15.20 3.36
CA ASP A 116 11.94 16.63 3.49
C ASP A 116 10.91 17.34 4.37
N ARG A 117 9.67 16.81 4.41
CA ARG A 117 8.55 17.45 5.11
C ARG A 117 7.38 16.50 5.38
N ALA A 118 6.51 16.90 6.28
CA ALA A 118 5.17 16.31 6.42
C ALA A 118 4.16 17.23 5.73
N ILE A 119 3.29 16.68 4.88
CA ILE A 119 2.26 17.42 4.12
C ILE A 119 0.90 17.00 4.64
N MET A 120 0.07 17.95 5.11
CA MET A 120 -1.26 17.60 5.59
C MET A 120 -2.19 17.24 4.43
N LEU A 121 -3.07 16.23 4.61
CA LEU A 121 -4.02 15.82 3.56
C LEU A 121 -4.94 16.96 3.12
N SER A 122 -5.33 17.84 4.04
CA SER A 122 -6.13 19.03 3.72
C SER A 122 -5.42 19.99 2.75
N GLU A 123 -4.09 20.09 2.80
CA GLU A 123 -3.32 20.91 1.87
C GLU A 123 -3.27 20.28 0.47
N MET A 124 -3.20 18.95 0.40
CA MET A 124 -3.11 18.23 -0.88
C MET A 124 -4.40 18.31 -1.69
N GLY A 125 -5.56 18.34 -1.02
CA GLY A 125 -6.85 18.51 -1.67
C GLY A 125 -7.02 19.86 -2.39
N MET A 126 -6.25 20.88 -2.00
CA MET A 126 -6.31 22.21 -2.65
C MET A 126 -5.60 22.25 -4.00
N TYR A 127 -4.58 21.42 -4.22
CA TYR A 127 -3.84 21.36 -5.49
C TYR A 127 -4.55 20.56 -6.58
N SER A 128 -5.63 19.84 -6.23
CA SER A 128 -6.31 18.93 -7.15
C SER A 128 -7.58 19.49 -7.78
N GLN A 129 -7.99 20.71 -7.41
CA GLN A 129 -8.93 21.46 -8.23
C GLN A 129 -8.22 21.70 -9.57
N PRO A 130 -8.74 21.19 -10.71
CA PRO A 130 -8.23 21.65 -11.98
C PRO A 130 -8.35 23.16 -11.93
N GLN A 131 -7.23 23.86 -12.05
CA GLN A 131 -7.27 25.26 -12.42
C GLN A 131 -8.09 25.27 -13.72
N GLN A 132 -9.39 25.53 -13.59
CA GLN A 132 -10.11 26.22 -14.63
C GLN A 132 -9.29 27.49 -14.79
N PHE A 133 -8.40 27.44 -15.78
CA PHE A 133 -7.60 28.54 -16.23
C PHE A 133 -8.62 29.59 -16.66
N GLY A 134 -9.01 30.43 -15.69
CA GLY A 134 -9.90 31.57 -15.82
C GLY A 134 -9.21 32.69 -16.59
N GLY A 135 -8.55 32.33 -17.69
CA GLY A 135 -8.03 33.24 -18.69
C GLY A 135 -9.18 33.67 -19.59
N MET A 136 -9.89 34.71 -19.14
CA MET A 136 -10.71 35.69 -19.88
C MET A 136 -12.02 35.97 -19.14
N GLN A 137 -11.92 36.77 -18.08
CA GLN A 137 -13.01 37.69 -17.76
C GLN A 137 -13.12 38.70 -18.93
N PRO A 138 -14.26 38.83 -19.62
CA PRO A 138 -14.45 39.96 -20.51
C PRO A 138 -14.53 41.24 -19.67
N MET A 139 -13.64 42.17 -19.98
CA MET A 139 -13.56 43.47 -19.36
C MET A 139 -14.89 44.22 -19.53
N GLN A 140 -15.34 44.78 -18.42
CA GLN A 140 -16.44 45.71 -18.27
C GLN A 140 -16.29 46.92 -19.20
N GLY A 141 -17.33 47.25 -19.98
CA GLY A 141 -17.42 48.54 -20.66
C GLY A 141 -18.50 48.62 -21.74
N GLY A 142 -19.71 49.10 -21.40
CA GLY A 142 -20.63 49.61 -22.42
C GLY A 142 -22.14 49.55 -22.13
N MET A 143 -22.65 50.65 -21.58
CA MET A 143 -24.02 51.23 -21.74
C MET A 143 -25.27 50.53 -21.14
N PRO A 144 -26.12 51.27 -20.41
CA PRO A 144 -27.48 50.85 -20.12
C PRO A 144 -28.42 51.25 -21.28
N MET A 145 -28.88 50.28 -22.07
CA MET A 145 -30.01 50.47 -22.98
C MET A 145 -31.28 49.93 -22.31
N GLN A 146 -32.08 50.88 -21.85
CA GLN A 146 -33.46 50.74 -21.42
C GLN A 146 -34.32 50.55 -22.67
N GLY A 147 -35.02 49.41 -22.80
CA GLY A 147 -35.95 49.19 -23.91
C GLY A 147 -36.41 47.74 -23.98
N GLY A 148 -37.71 47.52 -23.76
CA GLY A 148 -38.30 46.22 -23.46
C GLY A 148 -38.49 45.28 -24.65
N MET A 149 -38.87 44.04 -24.32
CA MET A 149 -40.00 43.30 -24.87
C MET A 149 -40.05 41.90 -24.22
N PRO A 150 -41.20 41.43 -23.71
CA PRO A 150 -41.33 40.06 -23.21
C PRO A 150 -41.59 39.11 -24.38
N MET A 151 -40.62 38.27 -24.73
CA MET A 151 -40.89 37.16 -25.65
C MET A 151 -41.34 35.93 -24.87
N GLN A 152 -42.64 35.66 -24.99
CA GLN A 152 -43.27 34.39 -24.66
C GLN A 152 -42.80 33.29 -25.61
N GLY A 153 -42.64 32.08 -25.08
CA GLY A 153 -42.97 30.86 -25.82
C GLY A 153 -41.80 30.11 -26.45
N VAL A 154 -41.21 29.19 -25.69
CA VAL A 154 -40.77 27.90 -26.25
C VAL A 154 -41.15 26.77 -25.30
N SER A 155 -41.88 25.81 -25.85
CA SER A 155 -42.48 24.65 -25.20
C SER A 155 -41.43 23.65 -24.68
N PRO A 156 -41.73 22.90 -23.61
CA PRO A 156 -40.89 21.80 -23.17
C PRO A 156 -40.99 20.63 -24.16
N LEU A 157 -39.86 20.24 -24.76
CA LEU A 157 -39.75 18.98 -25.47
C LEU A 157 -39.80 17.83 -24.47
N ASN A 158 -40.92 17.13 -24.50
CA ASN A 158 -41.23 15.94 -23.73
C ASN A 158 -40.43 14.76 -24.31
N ALA A 159 -39.29 14.41 -23.71
CA ALA A 159 -38.53 13.23 -24.10
C ALA A 159 -39.20 11.98 -23.51
N ALA A 160 -39.56 11.04 -24.38
CA ALA A 160 -40.20 9.78 -24.04
C ALA A 160 -39.27 8.88 -23.20
N PRO A 161 -39.81 8.12 -22.22
CA PRO A 161 -39.04 7.16 -21.44
C PRO A 161 -38.71 5.93 -22.28
N VAL A 162 -37.41 5.62 -22.41
CA VAL A 162 -36.92 4.39 -23.04
C VAL A 162 -36.99 3.25 -22.01
N PRO A 163 -37.65 2.12 -22.29
CA PRO A 163 -37.65 0.97 -21.39
C PRO A 163 -36.30 0.22 -21.43
N PRO A 164 -35.79 -0.30 -20.30
CA PRO A 164 -34.61 -1.14 -20.30
C PRO A 164 -34.94 -2.55 -20.80
N SER A 165 -34.10 -3.07 -21.70
CA SER A 165 -34.10 -4.46 -22.14
C SER A 165 -33.66 -5.40 -21.00
N PRO A 166 -34.31 -6.56 -20.80
CA PRO A 166 -33.84 -7.55 -19.84
C PRO A 166 -32.65 -8.33 -20.41
N MET A 167 -31.47 -8.19 -19.81
CA MET A 167 -30.35 -9.11 -20.08
C MET A 167 -30.55 -10.40 -19.27
N GLN A 168 -30.65 -11.52 -19.99
CA GLN A 168 -30.63 -12.86 -19.44
C GLN A 168 -29.20 -13.20 -18.97
N SER A 169 -29.08 -13.56 -17.69
CA SER A 169 -27.87 -14.08 -17.07
C SER A 169 -27.64 -15.54 -17.51
N MET A 170 -26.52 -15.80 -18.19
CA MET A 170 -25.98 -17.16 -18.32
C MET A 170 -25.27 -17.53 -17.02
N GLN A 171 -25.79 -18.58 -16.39
CA GLN A 171 -25.35 -19.15 -15.13
C GLN A 171 -24.44 -20.34 -15.44
N TYR A 172 -23.13 -20.21 -15.18
CA TYR A 172 -22.23 -21.36 -15.08
C TYR A 172 -21.31 -21.19 -13.88
N GLY A 173 -21.56 -22.04 -12.87
CA GLY A 173 -20.72 -22.17 -11.69
C GLY A 173 -19.68 -23.25 -11.85
N ALA A 174 -18.52 -23.04 -11.24
CA ALA A 174 -17.67 -24.08 -10.67
C ALA A 174 -17.11 -23.54 -9.34
N PRO A 175 -17.29 -24.23 -8.21
CA PRO A 175 -16.74 -23.80 -6.94
C PRO A 175 -15.25 -24.16 -6.90
N VAL A 176 -14.38 -23.16 -6.93
CA VAL A 176 -12.98 -23.33 -6.49
C VAL A 176 -12.96 -23.24 -4.97
N GLN A 177 -12.58 -24.34 -4.32
CA GLN A 177 -12.32 -24.37 -2.89
C GLN A 177 -11.08 -23.52 -2.59
N SER A 178 -11.29 -22.35 -1.99
CA SER A 178 -10.23 -21.57 -1.36
C SER A 178 -9.82 -22.27 -0.07
N VAL A 179 -8.54 -22.66 0.01
CA VAL A 179 -7.94 -23.18 1.24
C VAL A 179 -7.84 -22.01 2.24
N GLN A 180 -8.63 -22.06 3.31
CA GLN A 180 -8.52 -21.14 4.44
C GLN A 180 -7.23 -21.45 5.21
N PHE A 181 -6.23 -20.58 5.11
CA PHE A 181 -5.17 -20.53 6.12
C PHE A 181 -5.73 -19.79 7.33
N GLY A 182 -6.20 -20.56 8.32
CA GLY A 182 -6.59 -20.04 9.62
C GLY A 182 -5.38 -19.48 10.35
N ALA A 183 -5.37 -18.17 10.60
CA ALA A 183 -4.52 -17.60 11.62
C ALA A 183 -5.01 -18.13 12.98
N ALA A 184 -4.16 -18.88 13.67
CA ALA A 184 -4.44 -19.32 15.04
C ALA A 184 -4.61 -18.09 15.94
N PRO A 185 -5.68 -18.01 16.75
CA PRO A 185 -5.83 -16.94 17.72
C PRO A 185 -4.78 -17.11 18.81
N VAL A 186 -3.84 -16.18 18.89
CA VAL A 186 -2.99 -16.02 20.07
C VAL A 186 -3.88 -15.64 21.25
N GLN A 187 -4.09 -16.61 22.14
CA GLN A 187 -4.78 -16.40 23.41
C GLN A 187 -3.98 -15.40 24.24
N SER A 188 -4.57 -14.22 24.46
CA SER A 188 -4.10 -13.29 25.48
C SER A 188 -4.46 -13.85 26.85
N VAL A 189 -3.43 -14.24 27.61
CA VAL A 189 -3.59 -14.67 29.00
C VAL A 189 -3.93 -13.43 29.84
N PRO A 190 -5.01 -13.43 30.63
CA PRO A 190 -5.34 -12.31 31.50
C PRO A 190 -4.36 -12.25 32.67
N VAL A 191 -3.59 -11.18 32.77
CA VAL A 191 -2.76 -10.88 33.94
C VAL A 191 -3.69 -10.33 35.03
N GLN A 192 -4.08 -11.19 35.96
CA GLN A 192 -4.74 -10.78 37.21
C GLN A 192 -3.72 -10.05 38.09
N SER A 193 -3.94 -8.75 38.29
CA SER A 193 -3.28 -7.93 39.30
C SER A 193 -3.86 -8.26 40.69
N GLY A 194 -3.17 -9.13 41.44
CA GLY A 194 -3.38 -9.31 42.88
C GLY A 194 -2.46 -8.39 43.71
N PRO A 195 -2.88 -7.93 44.90
CA PRO A 195 -2.07 -7.07 45.76
C PRO A 195 -0.94 -7.85 46.45
N ALA A 196 0.23 -7.22 46.49
CA ALA A 196 1.45 -7.75 47.07
C ALA A 196 1.41 -7.82 48.61
N PRO A 197 2.06 -8.83 49.23
CA PRO A 197 2.62 -8.70 50.55
C PRO A 197 4.12 -8.39 50.48
N ASP A 198 4.55 -7.38 51.24
CA ASP A 198 5.93 -7.00 51.50
C ASP A 198 6.76 -8.15 52.09
N ALA A 199 7.89 -8.47 51.46
CA ALA A 199 9.02 -9.17 52.07
C ALA A 199 10.33 -8.91 51.29
N PRO A 200 11.50 -8.97 51.96
CA PRO A 200 12.66 -8.16 51.58
C PRO A 200 13.61 -8.78 50.56
N ILE A 201 14.35 -7.85 49.95
CA ILE A 201 15.46 -7.94 49.00
C ILE A 201 16.47 -9.06 49.34
N ALA A 202 16.68 -9.97 48.38
CA ALA A 202 17.94 -10.68 48.18
C ALA A 202 18.12 -10.98 46.68
N GLY A 203 19.28 -10.63 46.16
CA GLY A 203 19.54 -10.49 44.72
C GLY A 203 19.56 -11.81 43.93
N ALA A 204 19.08 -11.71 42.68
CA ALA A 204 19.43 -12.58 41.55
C ALA A 204 18.72 -12.07 40.29
N LYS A 205 19.22 -11.01 39.64
CA LYS A 205 18.66 -10.53 38.36
C LYS A 205 19.75 -10.04 37.38
N ASN A 206 20.90 -10.71 37.34
CA ASN A 206 21.95 -10.39 36.37
C ASN A 206 22.52 -11.62 35.62
N ASP A 207 21.90 -12.79 35.75
CA ASP A 207 22.36 -14.02 35.06
C ASP A 207 21.59 -14.34 33.77
N LEU A 208 20.31 -13.97 33.67
CA LEU A 208 19.48 -14.35 32.52
C LEU A 208 19.87 -13.65 31.20
N LEU A 209 20.66 -12.57 31.28
CA LEU A 209 21.16 -11.85 30.10
C LEU A 209 22.52 -12.37 29.62
N LYS A 210 23.29 -13.05 30.48
CA LYS A 210 24.62 -13.57 30.12
C LYS A 210 24.52 -14.92 29.40
N ASP A 211 23.56 -15.76 29.79
CA ASP A 211 23.35 -17.06 29.15
C ASP A 211 22.86 -16.94 27.69
N LYS A 212 22.08 -15.89 27.38
CA LYS A 212 21.64 -15.63 25.99
C LYS A 212 22.73 -15.08 25.07
N LEU A 213 23.72 -14.37 25.61
CA LEU A 213 24.83 -13.82 24.80
C LEU A 213 25.90 -14.89 24.52
N ASN A 214 26.15 -15.82 25.44
CA ASN A 214 27.05 -16.96 25.17
C ASN A 214 26.47 -17.94 24.15
N SER A 215 25.14 -18.04 24.02
CA SER A 215 24.52 -18.92 23.02
C SER A 215 24.56 -18.35 21.59
N LEU A 216 24.92 -17.08 21.39
CA LEU A 216 24.94 -16.43 20.07
C LEU A 216 26.34 -16.34 19.44
N MET A 217 27.40 -16.59 20.22
CA MET A 217 28.79 -16.57 19.73
C MET A 217 29.39 -17.97 19.54
N GLY A 218 28.65 -19.04 19.84
CA GLY A 218 29.13 -20.43 19.72
C GLY A 218 28.89 -21.10 18.37
N ASP A 219 28.31 -20.41 17.39
CA ASP A 219 27.84 -21.00 16.12
C ASP A 219 28.60 -20.43 14.89
N ALA A 220 29.83 -19.95 15.11
CA ALA A 220 30.66 -19.32 14.08
C ALA A 220 32.00 -20.06 13.82
N GLU A 221 32.12 -21.31 14.24
CA GLU A 221 33.32 -22.13 14.00
C GLU A 221 32.91 -23.56 13.63
N ASP A 222 32.53 -23.77 12.37
CA ASP A 222 32.81 -24.99 11.57
C ASP A 222 31.95 -24.97 10.29
N ASP A 223 32.48 -24.37 9.22
CA ASP A 223 32.21 -24.80 7.85
C ASP A 223 33.33 -24.29 6.94
N GLN A 224 34.56 -24.69 7.29
CA GLN A 224 35.77 -24.49 6.49
C GLN A 224 36.21 -25.83 5.92
N SER A 225 35.40 -26.42 5.05
CA SER A 225 35.84 -27.44 4.09
C SER A 225 34.75 -27.66 3.05
N ASP A 226 34.82 -26.97 1.91
CA ASP A 226 34.28 -27.45 0.61
C ASP A 226 34.65 -26.58 -0.61
N ASP A 227 35.54 -25.58 -0.47
CA ASP A 227 35.89 -24.66 -1.58
C ASP A 227 37.04 -25.15 -2.51
N GLU A 228 37.61 -26.34 -2.33
CA GLU A 228 38.71 -26.82 -3.21
C GLU A 228 38.26 -27.73 -4.38
N ALA A 229 36.98 -28.12 -4.48
CA ALA A 229 36.54 -29.08 -5.50
C ALA A 229 36.02 -28.45 -6.81
N PHE A 230 35.75 -27.14 -6.86
CA PHE A 230 35.11 -26.52 -8.05
C PHE A 230 36.07 -25.83 -9.02
N LEU A 231 37.34 -25.60 -8.62
CA LEU A 231 38.33 -24.93 -9.47
C LEU A 231 39.20 -25.89 -10.30
N GLU A 232 39.11 -27.21 -10.10
CA GLU A 232 39.82 -28.19 -10.95
C GLU A 232 39.04 -28.60 -12.23
N GLU A 233 37.77 -28.23 -12.37
CA GLU A 233 36.95 -28.66 -13.53
C GLU A 233 36.84 -27.63 -14.67
N MET A 234 37.56 -26.50 -14.61
CA MET A 234 37.61 -25.53 -15.72
C MET A 234 38.88 -25.58 -16.60
N ASP A 235 39.85 -26.47 -16.33
CA ASP A 235 41.13 -26.50 -17.06
C ASP A 235 41.40 -27.78 -17.90
N LEU A 236 40.34 -28.43 -18.42
CA LEU A 236 40.48 -29.52 -19.39
C LEU A 236 39.45 -29.39 -20.53
N GLY A 237 39.71 -28.47 -21.48
CA GLY A 237 38.78 -28.29 -22.61
C GLY A 237 39.32 -27.71 -23.91
N GLY A 238 40.63 -27.49 -24.06
CA GLY A 238 41.20 -27.16 -25.36
C GLY A 238 41.23 -28.38 -26.28
N LYS A 239 40.39 -28.42 -27.34
CA LYS A 239 40.75 -28.92 -28.71
C LYS A 239 39.57 -28.89 -29.70
N LYS A 240 39.72 -28.02 -30.71
CA LYS A 240 39.51 -28.25 -32.16
C LYS A 240 38.31 -29.12 -32.59
N LYS A 241 37.42 -28.54 -33.41
CA LYS A 241 37.14 -29.08 -34.77
C LYS A 241 36.48 -28.06 -35.70
N LYS A 242 37.11 -27.92 -36.86
CA LYS A 242 36.62 -27.27 -38.08
C LYS A 242 35.60 -28.17 -38.79
N GLY A 243 34.75 -27.55 -39.60
CA GLY A 243 33.99 -28.17 -40.70
C GLY A 243 32.48 -28.17 -40.43
N LEU A 244 31.60 -28.14 -41.42
CA LEU A 244 31.69 -28.08 -42.88
C LEU A 244 30.21 -28.04 -43.34
N PHE A 245 29.87 -27.18 -44.32
CA PHE A 245 28.78 -27.30 -45.32
C PHE A 245 27.43 -28.00 -45.02
N GLY A 246 26.36 -27.35 -45.52
CA GLY A 246 25.10 -27.97 -45.93
C GLY A 246 23.92 -27.05 -45.60
N LEU A 247 23.35 -26.23 -46.48
CA LEU A 247 22.81 -26.49 -47.82
C LEU A 247 21.71 -27.56 -47.83
N PHE A 248 20.50 -27.17 -47.44
CA PHE A 248 19.20 -27.65 -47.95
C PHE A 248 18.29 -26.41 -47.86
N GLY A 249 17.56 -26.01 -48.90
CA GLY A 249 16.86 -26.83 -49.87
C GLY A 249 15.39 -26.48 -49.73
#